data_AF-A0A6G3XXC9-F1
#
_entry.id   AF-A0A6G3XXC9-F1
#
_cell.length_a   1.000
_cell.length_b   1.000
_cell.length_c   1.000
_cell.angle_alpha   90.00
_cell.angle_beta   90.00
_cell.angle_gamma   90.00
#
_symmetry.space_group_name_H-M   'P 1'
#
loop_
_entity.id
_entity.type
_entity.pdbx_description
1 polymer ?
#
loop_
_entity_poly.entity_id
_entity_poly.type
_entity_poly.pdbx_seq_one_letter_code
_entity_poly.pdbx_strand_id
1 'polypeptide(L)' 'SNRGASVRIPWQVEQDQKGYIEDRRPNANVDPYVVTRLIVDTCCTALEKAGQV' A
#
# COMPACT_ATOMS: atom_id res chain seq x y z
N SER A 1 10.24 -5.53 8.85
CA SER A 1 9.59 -6.65 8.10
C SER A 1 8.67 -7.52 8.96
N ASN A 2 7.46 -7.05 9.30
CA ASN A 2 6.46 -7.87 10.01
C ASN A 2 5.51 -8.56 9.00
N ARG A 3 5.39 -9.89 9.05
CA ARG A 3 4.47 -10.67 8.18
C ARG A 3 3.04 -10.79 8.75
N GLY A 4 2.83 -10.48 10.02
CA GLY A 4 1.50 -10.50 10.65
C GLY A 4 0.77 -9.15 10.58
N ALA A 5 1.43 -8.10 10.10
CA ALA A 5 0.81 -6.79 9.91
C ALA A 5 -0.13 -6.79 8.69
N SER A 6 -1.20 -5.98 8.75
CA SER A 6 -2.16 -5.82 7.65
C SER A 6 -1.52 -5.25 6.38
N VAL A 7 -0.64 -4.27 6.54
CA VAL A 7 0.19 -3.70 5.47
C VAL A 7 1.65 -3.89 5.85
N ARG A 8 2.47 -4.36 4.93
CA ARG A 8 3.89 -4.64 5.15
C ARG A 8 4.76 -3.65 4.37
N ILE A 9 5.76 -3.10 5.05
CA ILE A 9 6.89 -2.42 4.42
C ILE A 9 8.04 -3.45 4.34
N PRO A 10 8.51 -3.81 3.12
CA PRO A 10 9.65 -4.69 2.95
C PRO A 10 10.92 -4.09 3.56
N TRP A 11 11.81 -4.95 4.05
CA TRP A 11 13.07 -4.52 4.67
C TRP A 11 13.94 -3.67 3.73
N GLN A 12 13.97 -4.02 2.44
CA GLN A 12 14.71 -3.26 1.44
C GLN A 12 14.16 -1.84 1.30
N VAL A 13 12.84 -1.69 1.33
CA VAL A 13 12.17 -0.37 1.24
C VAL A 13 12.46 0.47 2.48
N GLU A 14 12.52 -0.19 3.65
CA GLU A 14 12.92 0.44 4.91
C GLU A 14 14.40 0.87 4.88
N GLN A 15 15.31 0.08 4.31
CA GLN A 15 16.71 0.48 4.18
C GLN A 15 16.93 1.58 3.14
N ASP A 16 16.32 1.45 1.97
CA ASP A 16 16.53 2.35 0.84
C ASP A 16 15.72 3.65 0.96
N GLN A 17 14.81 3.73 1.95
CA GLN A 17 13.89 4.85 2.19
C GLN A 17 13.01 5.21 0.97
N LYS A 18 12.82 4.24 0.06
CA LYS A 18 12.01 4.36 -1.15
C LYS A 18 11.55 2.99 -1.60
N GLY A 19 10.43 2.93 -2.31
CA GLY A 19 9.91 1.70 -2.88
C GLY A 19 8.40 1.60 -2.77
N TYR A 20 7.90 0.47 -2.26
CA TYR A 20 6.47 0.14 -2.25
C TYR A 20 6.02 -0.42 -0.90
N ILE A 21 4.71 -0.41 -0.69
CA ILE A 21 4.03 -1.08 0.41
C ILE A 21 3.27 -2.31 -0.12
N GLU A 22 3.08 -3.32 0.72
CA GLU A 22 2.32 -4.52 0.38
C GLU A 22 1.08 -4.60 1.27
N ASP A 23 -0.11 -4.38 0.69
CA ASP A 23 -1.38 -4.63 1.38
C ASP A 23 -1.70 -6.13 1.35
N ARG A 24 -1.74 -6.77 2.51
CA ARG A 24 -1.90 -8.23 2.67
C ARG A 24 -3.28 -8.62 3.17
N ARG A 25 -4.21 -7.67 3.21
CA ARG A 25 -5.62 -7.86 3.58
C ARG A 25 -6.51 -8.43 2.45
N PRO A 26 -6.26 -8.17 1.15
CA PRO A 26 -7.16 -8.66 0.10
C PRO A 26 -7.18 -10.19 0.01
N ASN A 27 -8.38 -10.76 0.00
CA ASN A 27 -8.58 -12.19 -0.18
C ASN A 27 -8.28 -12.63 -1.62
N ALA A 28 -8.02 -13.92 -1.82
CA ALA A 28 -7.76 -14.48 -3.15
C ALA A 28 -8.92 -14.32 -4.16
N ASN A 29 -10.15 -14.11 -3.67
CA ASN A 29 -11.34 -13.91 -4.49
C ASN A 29 -11.73 -12.44 -4.68
N VAL A 30 -10.86 -11.49 -4.32
CA VAL A 30 -11.14 -10.06 -4.45
C VAL A 30 -11.26 -9.66 -5.92
N ASP A 31 -12.18 -8.74 -6.22
CA ASP A 31 -12.24 -8.11 -7.53
C ASP A 31 -11.01 -7.18 -7.70
N PRO A 32 -10.12 -7.45 -8.69
CA PRO A 32 -8.92 -6.66 -8.89
C PRO A 32 -9.21 -5.19 -9.22
N TYR A 33 -10.34 -4.87 -9.87
CA TYR A 33 -10.68 -3.49 -10.22
C TYR A 33 -11.15 -2.71 -9.01
N VAL A 34 -11.90 -3.35 -8.11
CA VAL A 34 -12.38 -2.70 -6.89
C VAL A 34 -11.22 -2.42 -5.94
N VAL A 35 -10.36 -3.42 -5.69
CA VAL A 35 -9.27 -3.26 -4.71
C VAL A 35 -8.25 -2.22 -5.17
N THR A 36 -7.87 -2.23 -6.45
CA THR A 36 -6.92 -1.25 -6.99
C THR A 36 -7.49 0.15 -6.95
N ARG A 37 -8.77 0.33 -7.29
CA ARG A 37 -9.47 1.61 -7.18
C ARG A 37 -9.47 2.14 -5.74
N LEU A 38 -9.79 1.30 -4.76
CA LEU A 38 -9.83 1.72 -3.35
C LEU A 38 -8.44 2.12 -2.82
N ILE A 39 -7.40 1.38 -3.21
CA ILE A 39 -6.01 1.70 -2.82
C ILE A 39 -5.60 3.04 -3.41
N VAL A 40 -5.81 3.25 -4.72
CA VAL A 40 -5.44 4.49 -5.40
C VAL A 40 -6.20 5.67 -4.81
N ASP A 41 -7.52 5.56 -4.66
CA ASP A 41 -8.36 6.63 -4.12
C ASP A 41 -7.90 7.05 -2.72
N THR A 42 -7.70 6.09 -1.81
CA THR A 42 -7.27 6.40 -0.44
C THR A 42 -5.86 6.97 -0.38
N CYS A 43 -4.89 6.33 -1.05
CA CYS A 43 -3.48 6.70 -0.95
C CYS A 43 -3.17 7.98 -1.73
N CYS A 44 -3.59 8.10 -2.99
CA CYS A 44 -3.29 9.26 -3.81
C CYS A 44 -3.96 10.53 -3.28
N THR A 45 -5.22 10.45 -2.84
CA THR A 45 -5.89 11.61 -2.21
C THR A 45 -5.21 12.02 -0.90
N ALA A 46 -4.71 11.08 -0.10
CA ALA A 46 -3.95 11.42 1.10
C ALA A 46 -2.59 12.07 0.77
N LEU A 47 -1.89 11.57 -0.25
CA LEU A 47 -0.61 12.13 -0.71
C LEU A 47 -0.76 13.54 -1.28
N GLU A 48 -1.83 13.79 -2.04
CA GLU A 48 -2.19 15.13 -2.52
C GLU A 48 -2.40 16.11 -1.37
N LYS A 49 -3.16 15.70 -0.35
CA LYS A 49 -3.36 16.52 0.86
C LYS A 49 -2.07 16.75 1.64
N ALA A 50 -1.13 15.82 1.59
CA ALA A 50 0.16 15.94 2.27
C ALA A 50 1.20 16.76 1.47
N GLY A 51 0.89 17.18 0.23
CA GLY A 51 1.83 17.88 -0.65
C GLY A 51 3.01 17.02 -1.09
N GLN A 52 2.82 15.70 -1.15
CA GLN A 52 3.82 14.71 -1.55
C GLN A 52 3.64 14.24 -3.00
N VAL A 53 2.83 14.97 -3.77
CA VAL A 53 2.60 14.86 -5.22
C VAL A 53 2.56 16.25 -5.84
#